data_AF-A0A0U2Z4J2-F1
#
_entry.id   AF-A0A0U2Z4J2-F1
#
_cell.length_a   1.000
_cell.length_b   1.000
_cell.length_c   1.000
_cell.angle_alpha   90.00
_cell.angle_beta   90.00
_cell.angle_gamma   90.00
#
_symmetry.space_group_name_H-M   'P 1'
#
loop_
_entity.id
_entity.type
_entity.pdbx_description
1 polymer ?
#
loop_
_entity_poly.entity_id
_entity_poly.type
_entity_poly.pdbx_seq_one_letter_code
_entity_poly.pdbx_strand_id
1 'polypeptide(L)'
;MPRTIMGKLSLVMLLILVIQIISIVIMLFVNGLAALTIILYAFVSAPLGILFGIAGIIKESGSIVIVHWVTTIISVTLLILFFITLFGFSFGG
;
A
#
# COMPACT_ATOMS: atom_id res chain seq x y z
N MET A 1 -0.79 4.80 20.35
CA MET A 1 0.31 4.14 19.59
C MET A 1 0.17 2.63 19.69
N PRO A 2 0.43 1.87 18.61
CA PRO A 2 0.31 0.40 18.60
C PRO A 2 1.23 -0.21 19.66
N ARG A 3 0.74 -1.22 20.38
CA ARG A 3 1.45 -1.79 21.52
C ARG A 3 2.39 -2.92 21.11
N THR A 4 2.03 -3.67 20.09
CA THR A 4 2.77 -4.81 19.56
C THR A 4 3.75 -4.41 18.46
N ILE A 5 4.79 -5.22 18.27
CA ILE A 5 5.78 -5.04 17.19
C ILE A 5 5.08 -5.08 15.82
N MET A 6 4.11 -5.98 15.64
CA MET A 6 3.34 -6.07 14.40
C MET A 6 2.50 -4.82 14.14
N GLY A 7 1.91 -4.23 15.18
CA GLY A 7 1.16 -2.99 15.00
C GLY A 7 2.04 -1.79 14.68
N LYS A 8 3.25 -1.72 15.25
CA LYS A 8 4.25 -0.70 14.88
C LYS A 8 4.69 -0.86 13.43
N LEU A 9 4.94 -2.09 12.97
CA LEU A 9 5.27 -2.38 11.57
C LEU A 9 4.12 -1.99 10.63
N SER A 10 2.87 -2.28 11.01
CA SER A 10 1.70 -1.86 10.22
C SER A 10 1.60 -0.33 10.07
N LEU A 11 1.93 0.42 11.13
CA LEU A 11 1.95 1.88 11.09
C LEU A 11 3.10 2.42 10.22
N VAL A 12 4.28 1.81 10.28
CA VAL A 12 5.40 2.15 9.39
C VAL A 12 5.03 1.86 7.93
N MET A 13 4.40 0.71 7.66
CA MET A 13 3.89 0.38 6.34
C MET A 13 2.86 1.40 5.86
N LEU A 14 1.95 1.85 6.72
CA LEU A 14 0.98 2.89 6.35
C LEU A 14 1.68 4.16 5.88
N LEU A 15 2.73 4.62 6.58
CA LEU A 15 3.50 5.78 6.17
C LEU A 15 4.16 5.58 4.80
N ILE A 16 4.77 4.40 4.56
CA ILE A 16 5.37 4.06 3.27
C ILE A 16 4.33 4.11 2.15
N LEU A 17 3.14 3.52 2.38
CA LEU A 17 2.06 3.49 1.38
C LEU A 17 1.50 4.88 1.10
N VAL A 18 1.38 5.74 2.12
CA VAL A 18 0.95 7.14 1.94
C VAL A 18 1.97 7.91 1.10
N ILE A 19 3.27 7.77 1.40
CA ILE A 19 4.34 8.40 0.60
C ILE A 19 4.29 7.90 -0.84
N GLN A 20 4.07 6.60 -1.06
CA GLN A 20 3.96 6.01 -2.38
C GLN A 20 2.75 6.57 -3.15
N ILE A 21 1.58 6.70 -2.52
CA ILE A 21 0.39 7.31 -3.14
C ILE A 21 0.66 8.77 -3.53
N ILE A 22 1.22 9.57 -2.62
CA ILE A 22 1.55 10.97 -2.90
C ILE A 22 2.52 11.05 -4.09
N SER A 23 3.53 10.18 -4.12
CA SER A 23 4.51 10.12 -5.21
C SER A 23 3.86 9.76 -6.54
N ILE A 24 2.92 8.80 -6.56
CA ILE A 24 2.15 8.43 -7.76
C ILE A 24 1.35 9.63 -8.25
N VAL A 25 0.61 10.31 -7.37
CA VAL A 25 -0.23 11.46 -7.74
C VAL A 25 0.62 12.60 -8.31
N ILE A 26 1.73 12.96 -7.65
CA ILE A 26 2.62 14.02 -8.15
C ILE A 26 3.20 13.63 -9.52
N MET A 27 3.73 12.42 -9.65
CA MET A 27 4.34 11.98 -10.90
C MET A 27 3.32 11.85 -12.03
N LEU A 28 2.05 11.59 -11.75
CA LEU A 28 1.02 11.53 -12.78
C LEU A 28 0.87 12.85 -13.54
N PHE A 29 1.13 13.99 -12.89
CA PHE A 29 1.07 15.33 -13.50
C PHE A 29 2.43 15.85 -14.00
N VAL A 30 3.55 15.23 -13.59
CA VAL A 30 4.90 15.66 -13.96
C VAL A 30 5.52 14.74 -15.01
N ASN A 31 5.46 13.43 -14.79
CA ASN A 31 6.03 12.40 -15.64
C ASN A 31 5.24 11.08 -15.49
N GLY A 32 4.30 10.85 -16.42
CA GLY A 32 3.43 9.67 -16.40
C GLY A 32 4.19 8.33 -16.44
N LEU A 33 5.35 8.27 -17.11
CA LEU A 33 6.18 7.06 -17.13
C LEU A 33 6.77 6.77 -15.74
N ALA A 34 7.23 7.81 -15.03
CA ALA A 34 7.69 7.66 -13.65
C ALA A 34 6.54 7.20 -12.73
N ALA A 35 5.33 7.74 -12.89
CA ALA A 35 4.16 7.29 -12.13
C ALA A 35 3.88 5.79 -12.35
N LEU A 36 3.93 5.31 -13.60
CA LEU A 36 3.77 3.90 -13.92
C LEU A 36 4.83 3.03 -13.26
N THR A 37 6.11 3.44 -13.28
CA THR A 37 7.17 2.68 -12.60
C THR A 37 6.93 2.56 -11.10
N ILE A 38 6.46 3.64 -10.45
CA ILE A 38 6.15 3.63 -9.01
C ILE A 38 4.95 2.73 -8.70
N ILE A 39 3.95 2.70 -9.59
CA ILE A 39 2.81 1.77 -9.48
C ILE A 39 3.29 0.32 -9.63
N LEU A 40 4.20 0.05 -10.58
CA LEU A 40 4.75 -1.29 -10.77
C LEU A 40 5.55 -1.76 -9.54
N TYR A 41 6.23 -0.86 -8.83
CA TYR A 41 6.89 -1.17 -7.56
C TYR A 41 5.92 -1.56 -6.41
N ALA A 42 4.61 -1.35 -6.56
CA ALA A 42 3.64 -1.75 -5.55
C ALA A 42 3.61 -3.28 -5.31
N PHE A 43 4.19 -4.10 -6.19
CA PHE A 43 4.32 -5.54 -5.98
C PHE A 43 5.08 -5.91 -4.69
N VAL A 44 5.95 -5.04 -4.18
CA VAL A 44 6.69 -5.26 -2.93
C VAL A 44 5.93 -4.70 -1.73
N SER A 45 5.52 -3.43 -1.82
CA SER A 45 4.94 -2.70 -0.69
C SER A 45 3.52 -3.17 -0.37
N ALA A 46 2.71 -3.52 -1.36
CA ALA A 46 1.33 -3.92 -1.15
C ALA A 46 1.20 -5.29 -0.44
N PRO A 47 1.90 -6.37 -0.83
CA PRO A 47 1.82 -7.63 -0.07
C PRO A 47 2.31 -7.50 1.37
N LEU A 48 3.38 -6.73 1.60
CA LEU A 48 3.87 -6.46 2.96
C LEU A 48 2.85 -5.66 3.77
N GLY A 49 2.21 -4.65 3.17
CA GLY A 49 1.17 -3.88 3.83
C GLY A 49 -0.06 -4.71 4.19
N ILE A 50 -0.45 -5.67 3.34
CA ILE A 50 -1.50 -6.65 3.64
C ILE A 50 -1.07 -7.55 4.81
N LEU A 51 0.12 -8.13 4.75
CA LEU A 51 0.64 -9.03 5.80
C LEU A 51 0.68 -8.35 7.17
N PHE A 52 1.29 -7.17 7.26
CA PHE A 52 1.40 -6.44 8.52
C PHE A 52 0.08 -5.80 8.94
N GLY A 53 -0.77 -5.42 7.99
CA GLY A 53 -2.14 -4.97 8.24
C GLY A 53 -2.98 -6.06 8.92
N ILE A 54 -3.10 -7.24 8.31
CA ILE A 54 -3.85 -8.38 8.86
C ILE A 54 -3.25 -8.85 10.19
N ALA A 55 -1.92 -9.00 10.26
CA ALA A 55 -1.26 -9.42 11.50
C ALA A 55 -1.50 -8.45 12.66
N GLY A 56 -1.60 -7.15 12.38
CA GLY A 56 -1.92 -6.15 13.39
C GLY A 56 -3.41 -6.09 13.74
N ILE A 57 -4.33 -6.35 12.80
CA ILE A 57 -5.77 -6.51 13.09
C ILE A 57 -6.00 -7.64 14.09
N ILE A 58 -5.29 -8.76 13.95
CA ILE A 58 -5.44 -9.93 14.83
C ILE A 58 -4.84 -9.69 16.21
N LYS A 59 -3.74 -8.92 16.30
CA LYS A 59 -2.94 -8.78 17.52
C LYS A 59 -3.26 -7.53 18.35
N GLU A 60 -3.85 -6.50 17.77
CA GLU A 60 -4.24 -5.28 18.47
C GLU A 60 -5.75 -5.28 18.78
N SER A 61 -6.15 -4.59 19.84
CA SER A 61 -7.55 -4.42 20.23
C SER A 61 -7.88 -2.95 20.53
N GLY A 62 -9.15 -2.59 20.36
CA GLY A 62 -9.65 -1.23 20.57
C GLY A 62 -9.53 -0.32 19.34
N SER A 63 -9.61 0.99 19.55
CA SER A 63 -9.69 1.99 18.47
C SER A 63 -8.48 1.98 17.53
N ILE A 64 -7.31 1.51 17.98
CA ILE A 64 -6.09 1.50 17.15
C ILE A 64 -6.11 0.47 16.02
N VAL A 65 -7.04 -0.48 16.06
CA VAL A 65 -7.27 -1.47 15.00
C VAL A 65 -7.64 -0.79 13.68
N ILE A 66 -8.22 0.42 13.72
CA ILE A 66 -8.56 1.19 12.53
C ILE A 66 -7.35 1.47 11.63
N VAL A 67 -6.18 1.74 12.23
CA VAL A 67 -4.94 2.01 11.48
C VAL A 67 -4.58 0.81 10.60
N HIS A 68 -4.72 -0.40 11.15
CA HIS A 68 -4.37 -1.66 10.52
C HIS A 68 -5.35 -2.03 9.41
N TRP A 69 -6.64 -1.75 9.61
CA TRP A 69 -7.65 -1.82 8.55
C TRP A 69 -7.34 -0.88 7.40
N VAL A 70 -7.02 0.38 7.69
CA VAL A 70 -6.66 1.37 6.68
C VAL A 70 -5.42 0.93 5.89
N THR A 71 -4.36 0.46 6.57
CA THR A 71 -3.17 -0.10 5.91
C THR A 71 -3.54 -1.24 4.96
N THR A 72 -4.38 -2.17 5.41
CA THR A 72 -4.79 -3.33 4.61
C THR A 72 -5.59 -2.90 3.38
N ILE A 73 -6.58 -2.01 3.55
CA ILE A 73 -7.42 -1.51 2.45
C ILE A 73 -6.57 -0.79 1.40
N ILE A 74 -5.71 0.14 1.83
CA ILE A 74 -4.82 0.88 0.93
C ILE A 74 -3.91 -0.08 0.16
N SER A 75 -3.36 -1.08 0.85
CA SER A 75 -2.48 -2.08 0.22
C SER A 75 -3.22 -2.89 -0.83
N VAL A 76 -4.44 -3.34 -0.55
CA VAL A 76 -5.28 -4.05 -1.53
C VAL A 76 -5.58 -3.16 -2.73
N THR A 77 -5.94 -1.90 -2.51
CA THR A 77 -6.17 -0.94 -3.60
C THR A 77 -4.92 -0.76 -4.49
N LEU A 78 -3.75 -0.61 -3.90
CA LEU A 78 -2.49 -0.49 -4.65
C LEU A 78 -2.14 -1.78 -5.39
N LEU A 79 -2.43 -2.95 -4.82
CA LEU A 79 -2.24 -4.24 -5.48
C LEU A 79 -3.17 -4.41 -6.69
N ILE A 80 -4.43 -3.98 -6.56
CA ILE A 80 -5.39 -3.97 -7.68
C ILE A 80 -4.89 -3.02 -8.77
N LEU A 81 -4.45 -1.81 -8.41
CA LEU A 81 -3.90 -0.84 -9.35
C LEU A 81 -2.66 -1.39 -10.06
N PHE A 82 -1.78 -2.10 -9.34
CA PHE A 82 -0.65 -2.82 -9.90
C PHE A 82 -1.09 -3.82 -10.96
N PHE A 83 -2.06 -4.69 -10.66
CA PHE A 83 -2.53 -5.69 -11.62
C PHE A 83 -3.20 -5.06 -12.85
N ILE A 84 -4.01 -4.02 -12.66
CA ILE A 84 -4.59 -3.25 -13.77
C ILE A 84 -3.50 -2.67 -14.64
N THR A 85 -2.43 -2.12 -14.05
CA THR A 85 -1.32 -1.53 -14.80
C THR A 85 -0.51 -2.60 -15.51
N LEU A 86 -0.15 -3.69 -14.82
CA LEU A 86 0.65 -4.77 -15.39
C LEU A 86 -0.06 -5.43 -16.57
N PHE A 87 -1.33 -5.81 -16.40
CA PHE A 87 -2.09 -6.50 -17.44
C PHE A 87 -2.71 -5.55 -18.46
N GLY A 88 -3.13 -4.35 -18.05
CA GLY A 88 -3.69 -3.35 -18.97
C GLY A 88 -2.70 -2.89 -20.03
N PHE A 89 -1.42 -2.73 -19.67
CA PHE A 89 -0.36 -2.46 -20.65
C PHE A 89 0.07 -3.72 -21.42
N SER A 90 -0.01 -4.91 -20.82
CA SER A 90 0.40 -6.16 -21.49
C SER A 90 -0.57 -6.67 -22.56
N PHE A 91 -1.85 -6.30 -22.51
CA PHE A 91 -2.87 -6.73 -23.48
C PHE A 91 -3.33 -5.61 -24.44
N GLY A 92 -2.88 -4.38 -24.23
CA GLY A 92 -3.25 -3.21 -25.05
C GLY A 92 -2.19 -2.74 -26.05
N GLY A 93 -1.05 -3.46 -26.15
CA GLY A 93 0.06 -3.18 -27.07
C GLY A 93 0.11 -4.12 -28.26
#